data_AF-A0A251YMP5-F1
#
_entry.id   AF-A0A251YMP5-F1
#
_cell.length_a   1.000
_cell.length_b   1.000
_cell.length_c   1.000
_cell.angle_alpha   90.00
_cell.angle_beta   90.00
_cell.angle_gamma   90.00
#
_symmetry.space_group_name_H-M   'P 1'
#
loop_
_entity.id
_entity.type
_entity.pdbx_description
1 polymer ?
#
loop_
_entity_poly.entity_id
_entity_poly.type
_entity_poly.pdbx_seq_one_letter_code
_entity_poly.pdbx_strand_id
1 'polypeptide(L)'
;MTDDPKSSYSTLYDILFYANDETAYERDEPDNRKKPFEALLKRIDHALGGEYVKYATHNFDDALIGTAVAITENFVVRAGRDEDEPFTVTVTPLSLLQSISLVQDPPAGFVAHGTAWHGATVVLEFDSGVEKAILPGALSSGRNASEFAELYPALLAQLR
;
A
#
# COMPACT_ATOMS: atom_id res chain seq x y z
N MET A 1 1.78 -11.23 -28.62
CA MET A 1 0.77 -10.24 -28.22
C MET A 1 1.50 -9.29 -27.30
N THR A 2 1.67 -8.04 -27.70
CA THR A 2 2.24 -7.01 -26.85
C THR A 2 1.18 -6.65 -25.83
N ASP A 3 1.40 -7.03 -24.57
CA ASP A 3 0.61 -6.51 -23.46
C ASP A 3 0.83 -5.00 -23.44
N ASP A 4 -0.20 -4.24 -23.85
CA ASP A 4 -0.18 -2.80 -23.65
C ASP A 4 0.02 -2.54 -22.15
N PRO A 5 0.92 -1.64 -21.76
CA PRO A 5 1.16 -1.35 -20.36
C PRO A 5 -0.16 -0.92 -19.72
N LYS A 6 -0.61 -1.69 -18.72
CA LYS A 6 -1.76 -1.32 -17.89
C LYS A 6 -1.56 0.11 -17.40
N SER A 7 -2.62 0.92 -17.43
CA SER A 7 -2.56 2.27 -16.87
C SER A 7 -2.14 2.22 -15.40
N SER A 8 -1.45 3.27 -14.91
CA SER A 8 -1.06 3.43 -13.50
C SER A 8 -2.23 3.12 -12.55
N TYR A 9 -3.41 3.64 -12.89
CA TYR A 9 -4.66 3.37 -12.20
C TYR A 9 -5.04 1.87 -12.16
N SER A 10 -4.98 1.17 -13.30
CA SER A 10 -5.34 -0.26 -13.36
C SER A 10 -4.36 -1.12 -12.56
N THR A 11 -3.09 -0.75 -12.56
CA THR A 11 -2.07 -1.43 -11.75
C THR A 11 -2.30 -1.18 -10.27
N LEU A 12 -2.51 0.07 -9.87
CA LEU A 12 -2.81 0.43 -8.47
C LEU A 12 -4.08 -0.28 -7.98
N TYR A 13 -5.12 -0.33 -8.81
CA TYR A 13 -6.35 -1.06 -8.52
C TYR A 13 -6.05 -2.53 -8.20
N ASP A 14 -5.32 -3.22 -9.08
CA ASP A 14 -5.02 -4.65 -8.91
C ASP A 14 -4.17 -4.90 -7.65
N ILE A 15 -3.13 -4.09 -7.43
CA ILE A 15 -2.25 -4.27 -6.27
C ILE A 15 -3.01 -4.06 -4.96
N LEU A 16 -3.79 -2.97 -4.84
CA LEU A 16 -4.54 -2.71 -3.61
C LEU A 16 -5.66 -3.72 -3.41
N PHE A 17 -6.38 -4.12 -4.45
CA PHE A 17 -7.47 -5.08 -4.33
C PHE A 17 -6.99 -6.45 -3.82
N TYR A 18 -5.79 -6.87 -4.21
CA TYR A 18 -5.16 -8.13 -3.79
C TYR A 18 -4.07 -7.93 -2.71
N ALA A 19 -4.09 -6.80 -1.98
CA ALA A 19 -3.06 -6.51 -1.00
C ALA A 19 -3.09 -7.43 0.22
N ASN A 20 -4.31 -7.81 0.65
CA ASN A 20 -4.55 -8.61 1.85
C ASN A 20 -5.09 -10.00 1.47
N ASP A 21 -5.12 -10.92 2.43
CA ASP A 21 -5.67 -12.28 2.22
C ASP A 21 -7.19 -12.24 1.97
N GLU A 22 -7.87 -11.27 2.56
CA GLU A 22 -9.25 -10.90 2.22
C GLU A 22 -9.23 -9.80 1.15
N THR A 23 -9.99 -9.99 0.06
CA THR A 23 -10.12 -8.99 -1.00
C THR A 23 -10.84 -7.75 -0.47
N ALA A 24 -10.47 -6.56 -0.98
CA ALA A 24 -11.05 -5.28 -0.53
C ALA A 24 -12.60 -5.22 -0.64
N TYR A 25 -13.20 -6.00 -1.54
CA TYR A 25 -14.65 -6.18 -1.69
C TYR A 25 -14.96 -7.37 -2.62
N GLU A 26 -16.22 -7.83 -2.70
CA GLU A 26 -16.62 -8.94 -3.58
C GLU A 26 -16.83 -8.48 -5.05
N ARG A 27 -16.17 -9.13 -6.02
CA ARG A 27 -16.30 -8.73 -7.45
C ARG A 27 -17.53 -9.29 -8.14
N ASP A 28 -18.01 -10.44 -7.69
CA ASP A 28 -19.05 -11.21 -8.37
C ASP A 28 -20.47 -10.83 -7.90
N GLU A 29 -20.58 -10.09 -6.80
CA GLU A 29 -21.84 -9.59 -6.25
C GLU A 29 -21.86 -8.05 -6.15
N PRO A 30 -23.06 -7.42 -6.09
CA PRO A 30 -23.15 -5.98 -5.86
C PRO A 30 -22.58 -5.56 -4.51
N ASP A 31 -21.38 -5.01 -4.52
CA ASP A 31 -20.71 -4.53 -3.31
C ASP A 31 -20.71 -2.98 -3.22
N ASN A 32 -21.27 -2.45 -2.13
CA ASN A 32 -21.36 -1.00 -1.88
C ASN A 32 -19.99 -0.36 -1.64
N ARG A 33 -18.96 -1.14 -1.32
CA ARG A 33 -17.57 -0.68 -1.10
C ARG A 33 -16.86 -0.34 -2.41
N LYS A 34 -17.29 -0.90 -3.54
CA LYS A 34 -16.64 -0.71 -4.84
C LYS A 34 -16.50 0.76 -5.25
N LYS A 35 -17.60 1.53 -5.20
CA LYS A 35 -17.58 2.94 -5.64
C LYS A 35 -16.67 3.81 -4.76
N PRO A 36 -16.76 3.76 -3.42
CA PRO A 36 -15.80 4.42 -2.54
C PRO A 36 -14.34 3.99 -2.78
N PHE A 37 -14.08 2.70 -2.98
CA PHE A 37 -12.73 2.19 -3.27
C PHE A 37 -12.17 2.75 -4.58
N GLU A 38 -12.95 2.72 -5.67
CA GLU A 38 -12.55 3.33 -6.95
C GLU A 38 -12.33 4.85 -6.83
N ALA A 39 -13.15 5.55 -6.04
CA ALA A 39 -12.99 6.98 -5.80
C ALA A 39 -11.69 7.28 -5.06
N LEU A 40 -11.33 6.45 -4.08
CA LEU A 40 -10.04 6.47 -3.40
C LEU A 40 -8.89 6.29 -4.39
N LEU A 41 -8.93 5.21 -5.19
CA LEU A 41 -7.87 4.89 -6.15
C LEU A 41 -7.63 6.04 -7.14
N LYS A 42 -8.70 6.68 -7.62
CA LYS A 42 -8.60 7.86 -8.51
C LYS A 42 -7.90 9.04 -7.83
N ARG A 43 -8.12 9.25 -6.53
CA ARG A 43 -7.44 10.32 -5.78
C ARG A 43 -5.96 10.03 -5.62
N ILE A 44 -5.59 8.78 -5.30
CA ILE A 44 -4.18 8.36 -5.23
C ILE A 44 -3.51 8.52 -6.60
N ASP A 45 -4.10 7.98 -7.65
CA ASP A 45 -3.55 8.04 -9.02
C ASP A 45 -3.37 9.50 -9.50
N HIS A 46 -4.35 10.36 -9.20
CA HIS A 46 -4.25 11.78 -9.48
C HIS A 46 -3.12 12.47 -8.69
N ALA A 47 -3.01 12.17 -7.39
CA ALA A 47 -1.96 12.72 -6.53
C ALA A 47 -0.55 12.27 -6.95
N LEU A 48 -0.44 11.06 -7.52
CA LEU A 48 0.79 10.51 -8.09
C LEU A 48 1.12 11.03 -9.49
N GLY A 49 0.22 11.78 -10.14
CA GLY A 49 0.45 12.30 -11.49
C GLY A 49 0.67 11.20 -12.53
N GLY A 50 0.14 9.99 -12.31
CA GLY A 50 0.34 8.84 -13.20
C GLY A 50 1.66 8.07 -13.01
N GLU A 51 2.42 8.33 -11.93
CA GLU A 51 3.58 7.51 -11.60
C GLU A 51 3.20 6.02 -11.40
N TYR A 52 4.12 5.14 -11.81
CA TYR A 52 3.92 3.71 -11.70
C TYR A 52 4.09 3.24 -10.24
N VAL A 53 3.04 2.59 -9.72
CA VAL A 53 3.03 2.04 -8.37
C VAL A 53 3.71 0.67 -8.37
N LYS A 54 4.77 0.55 -7.55
CA LYS A 54 5.57 -0.68 -7.40
C LYS A 54 5.03 -1.57 -6.28
N TYR A 55 4.41 -0.98 -5.27
CA TYR A 55 3.82 -1.70 -4.15
C TYR A 55 2.66 -0.89 -3.57
N ALA A 56 1.63 -1.57 -3.07
CA ALA A 56 0.59 -0.93 -2.30
C ALA A 56 -0.03 -1.92 -1.30
N THR A 57 -0.59 -1.39 -0.21
CA THR A 57 -1.26 -2.17 0.83
C THR A 57 -2.35 -1.33 1.50
N HIS A 58 -3.23 -1.95 2.27
CA HIS A 58 -4.23 -1.23 3.07
C HIS A 58 -4.62 -1.99 4.33
N ASN A 59 -5.26 -1.28 5.27
CA ASN A 59 -5.86 -1.88 6.47
C ASN A 59 -7.35 -1.52 6.62
N PHE A 60 -8.01 -1.23 5.50
CA PHE A 60 -9.44 -0.90 5.47
C PHE A 60 -10.31 -1.97 6.15
N ASP A 61 -11.28 -1.50 6.92
CA ASP A 61 -12.41 -2.29 7.37
C ASP A 61 -13.54 -2.36 6.30
N ASP A 62 -14.67 -2.96 6.66
CA ASP A 62 -15.83 -3.11 5.78
C ASP A 62 -16.49 -1.78 5.37
N ALA A 63 -16.24 -0.69 6.09
CA ALA A 63 -16.71 0.65 5.76
C ALA A 63 -15.67 1.46 4.94
N LEU A 64 -14.53 0.84 4.60
CA LEU A 64 -13.33 1.47 4.05
C LEU A 64 -12.78 2.60 4.94
N ILE A 65 -12.88 2.42 6.25
CA ILE A 65 -12.18 3.23 7.25
C ILE A 65 -10.81 2.61 7.45
N GLY A 66 -9.78 3.44 7.45
CA GLY A 66 -8.40 2.99 7.53
C GLY A 66 -7.50 3.75 6.54
N THR A 67 -6.37 3.14 6.20
CA THR A 67 -5.30 3.72 5.40
C THR A 67 -4.88 2.76 4.29
N ALA A 68 -4.75 3.29 3.07
CA ALA A 68 -3.96 2.71 2.01
C ALA A 68 -2.58 3.36 1.97
N VAL A 69 -1.57 2.55 1.67
CA VAL A 69 -0.22 3.00 1.34
C VAL A 69 0.09 2.56 -0.08
N ALA A 70 0.62 3.46 -0.90
CA ALA A 70 1.15 3.14 -2.23
C ALA A 70 2.58 3.69 -2.35
N ILE A 71 3.46 2.95 -3.01
CA ILE A 71 4.88 3.30 -3.16
C ILE A 71 5.24 3.25 -4.63
N THR A 72 5.80 4.35 -5.13
CA THR A 72 6.40 4.46 -6.47
C THR A 72 7.92 4.41 -6.37
N GLU A 73 8.62 4.79 -7.43
CA GLU A 73 10.07 4.96 -7.37
C GLU A 73 10.50 6.17 -6.54
N ASN A 74 9.67 7.20 -6.50
CA ASN A 74 10.02 8.51 -5.94
C ASN A 74 9.18 8.90 -4.73
N PHE A 75 8.01 8.29 -4.55
CA PHE A 75 7.03 8.74 -3.56
C PHE A 75 6.45 7.58 -2.75
N VAL A 76 6.09 7.90 -1.51
CA VAL A 76 5.13 7.14 -0.70
C VAL A 76 3.88 7.97 -0.57
N VAL A 77 2.74 7.36 -0.88
CA VAL A 77 1.42 7.95 -0.70
C VAL A 77 0.72 7.24 0.43
N ARG A 78 0.19 8.03 1.37
CA ARG A 78 -0.71 7.57 2.41
C ARG A 78 -2.08 8.19 2.16
N ALA A 79 -3.09 7.35 2.14
CA ALA A 79 -4.43 7.72 1.75
C ALA A 79 -5.39 7.15 2.77
N GLY A 80 -6.00 7.99 3.61
CA GLY A 80 -6.79 7.56 4.75
C GLY A 80 -8.18 8.17 4.81
N ARG A 81 -9.07 7.47 5.51
CA ARG A 81 -10.39 7.96 5.88
C ARG A 81 -10.71 7.51 7.30
N ASP A 82 -11.13 8.47 8.13
CA ASP A 82 -11.71 8.23 9.45
C ASP A 82 -13.25 8.34 9.38
N GLU A 83 -13.96 7.84 10.40
CA GLU A 83 -15.44 7.75 10.43
C GLU A 83 -16.15 9.06 10.04
N ASP A 84 -15.64 10.19 10.54
CA ASP A 84 -16.26 11.51 10.40
C ASP A 84 -15.44 12.50 9.55
N GLU A 85 -14.31 12.06 8.99
CA GLU A 85 -13.39 12.94 8.26
C GLU A 85 -13.40 12.72 6.75
N PRO A 86 -13.20 13.78 5.95
CA PRO A 86 -13.00 13.63 4.53
C PRO A 86 -11.74 12.82 4.24
N PHE A 87 -11.77 12.10 3.13
CA PHE A 87 -10.62 11.33 2.66
C PHE A 87 -9.38 12.23 2.48
N THR A 88 -8.27 11.88 3.14
CA THR A 88 -7.00 12.61 3.06
C THR A 88 -5.99 11.83 2.23
N VAL A 89 -5.17 12.54 1.44
CA VAL A 89 -4.07 11.96 0.66
C VAL A 89 -2.82 12.78 0.95
N THR A 90 -1.79 12.12 1.46
CA THR A 90 -0.48 12.70 1.73
C THR A 90 0.53 12.04 0.80
N VAL A 91 1.32 12.86 0.09
CA VAL A 91 2.39 12.41 -0.80
C VAL A 91 3.72 12.84 -0.20
N THR A 92 4.58 11.87 0.12
CA THR A 92 5.87 12.09 0.75
C THR A 92 6.98 11.59 -0.18
N PRO A 93 7.99 12.42 -0.52
CA PRO A 93 9.15 11.97 -1.28
C PRO A 93 9.91 10.86 -0.54
N LEU A 94 10.27 9.79 -1.24
CA LEU A 94 11.09 8.69 -0.70
C LEU A 94 12.47 9.17 -0.25
N SER A 95 12.99 10.26 -0.82
CA SER A 95 14.24 10.90 -0.38
C SER A 95 14.19 11.44 1.06
N LEU A 96 13.01 11.53 1.67
CA LEU A 96 12.84 11.92 3.07
C LEU A 96 12.78 10.71 4.03
N LEU A 97 12.95 9.49 3.52
CA LEU A 97 12.99 8.28 4.34
C LEU A 97 14.20 8.34 5.28
N GLN A 98 13.96 8.26 6.59
CA GLN A 98 15.01 8.37 7.60
C GLN A 98 15.35 7.02 8.21
N SER A 99 14.35 6.16 8.41
CA SER A 99 14.54 4.87 9.05
C SER A 99 13.59 3.83 8.48
N ILE A 100 14.02 2.57 8.57
CA ILE A 100 13.21 1.39 8.30
C ILE A 100 13.34 0.47 9.52
N SER A 101 12.21 0.16 10.15
CA SER A 101 12.17 -0.74 11.31
C SER A 101 11.39 -2.01 10.97
N LEU A 102 11.84 -3.14 11.48
CA LEU A 102 11.16 -4.43 11.37
C LEU A 102 10.60 -4.84 12.73
N VAL A 103 9.32 -5.17 12.76
CA VAL A 103 8.60 -5.64 13.95
C VAL A 103 8.05 -7.03 13.65
N GLN A 104 8.37 -8.01 14.48
CA GLN A 104 7.79 -9.36 14.42
C GLN A 104 6.73 -9.42 15.52
N ASP A 105 5.50 -9.84 15.19
CA ASP A 105 4.33 -9.98 16.09
C ASP A 105 3.30 -8.83 16.26
N PRO A 106 3.04 -7.95 15.26
CA PRO A 106 1.83 -7.12 15.23
C PRO A 106 0.65 -7.82 14.52
N PRO A 107 -0.59 -7.30 14.64
CA PRO A 107 -1.77 -7.86 13.95
C PRO A 107 -1.69 -7.80 12.41
N ALA A 108 -0.74 -7.05 11.85
CA ALA A 108 -0.39 -7.04 10.43
C ALA A 108 0.90 -7.85 10.20
N GLY A 109 1.07 -8.42 9.00
CA GLY A 109 2.32 -9.11 8.69
C GLY A 109 2.34 -9.78 7.32
N PHE A 110 3.54 -9.97 6.79
CA PHE A 110 3.70 -10.66 5.52
C PHE A 110 3.50 -12.17 5.67
N VAL A 111 2.66 -12.76 4.81
CA VAL A 111 2.34 -14.20 4.86
C VAL A 111 3.32 -15.08 4.08
N ALA A 112 4.33 -14.52 3.41
CA ALA A 112 5.28 -15.28 2.59
C ALA A 112 6.12 -16.27 3.42
N HIS A 113 5.60 -17.49 3.58
CA HIS A 113 6.25 -18.58 4.30
C HIS A 113 7.63 -18.89 3.71
N GLY A 114 8.60 -19.17 4.58
CA GLY A 114 9.98 -19.49 4.16
C GLY A 114 10.83 -18.28 3.78
N THR A 115 10.33 -17.06 3.97
CA THR A 115 11.11 -15.82 3.80
C THR A 115 11.42 -15.18 5.15
N ALA A 116 12.42 -14.29 5.19
CA ALA A 116 12.72 -13.48 6.37
C ALA A 116 11.59 -12.51 6.76
N TRP A 117 10.60 -12.32 5.87
CA TRP A 117 9.47 -11.42 6.04
C TRP A 117 8.30 -12.06 6.77
N HIS A 118 8.26 -13.40 6.89
CA HIS A 118 7.11 -14.08 7.45
C HIS A 118 6.77 -13.57 8.87
N GLY A 119 5.55 -13.05 9.04
CA GLY A 119 5.08 -12.45 10.31
C GLY A 119 5.71 -11.09 10.65
N ALA A 120 6.53 -10.53 9.76
CA ALA A 120 7.13 -9.22 9.95
C ALA A 120 6.21 -8.12 9.41
N THR A 121 6.24 -6.99 10.10
CA THR A 121 5.78 -5.69 9.64
C THR A 121 6.97 -4.74 9.53
N VAL A 122 6.97 -3.97 8.47
CA VAL A 122 7.98 -2.96 8.15
C VAL A 122 7.38 -1.58 8.37
N VAL A 123 8.07 -0.77 9.16
CA VAL A 123 7.69 0.62 9.42
C VAL A 123 8.71 1.53 8.74
N LEU A 124 8.24 2.31 7.78
CA LEU A 124 9.00 3.38 7.15
C LEU A 124 8.74 4.67 7.92
N GLU A 125 9.79 5.34 8.40
CA GLU A 125 9.66 6.63 9.09
C GLU A 125 10.24 7.77 8.24
N PHE A 126 9.43 8.80 8.07
CA PHE A 126 9.76 10.02 7.33
C PHE A 126 9.76 11.19 8.32
N ASP A 127 10.67 12.14 8.09
CA ASP A 127 10.81 13.42 8.81
C ASP A 127 10.50 13.40 10.33
N SER A 128 11.54 13.25 11.15
CA SER A 128 11.51 13.37 12.62
C SER A 128 10.53 12.43 13.36
N GLY A 129 9.99 11.41 12.67
CA GLY A 129 9.17 10.36 13.24
C GLY A 129 7.66 10.65 13.28
N VAL A 130 7.21 11.77 12.69
CA VAL A 130 5.79 12.15 12.65
C VAL A 130 5.04 11.36 11.57
N GLU A 131 5.68 11.14 10.41
CA GLU A 131 5.07 10.44 9.28
C GLU A 131 5.58 9.00 9.21
N LYS A 132 4.65 8.04 9.30
CA LYS A 132 4.97 6.61 9.24
C LYS A 132 4.12 5.88 8.22
N ALA A 133 4.74 4.99 7.45
CA ALA A 133 4.04 4.03 6.61
C ALA A 133 4.29 2.60 7.13
N ILE A 134 3.21 1.86 7.33
CA ILE A 134 3.23 0.49 7.88
C ILE A 134 2.95 -0.48 6.74
N LEU A 135 3.84 -1.47 6.56
CA LEU A 135 3.82 -2.42 5.44
C LEU A 135 4.00 -3.86 5.97
N PRO A 136 3.09 -4.79 5.68
CA PRO A 136 1.78 -4.55 5.08
C PRO A 136 0.85 -3.82 6.05
N GLY A 137 -0.26 -3.26 5.55
CA GLY A 137 -1.27 -2.61 6.38
C GLY A 137 -2.09 -3.59 7.23
N ALA A 138 -2.29 -4.81 6.73
CA ALA A 138 -2.92 -5.94 7.43
C ALA A 138 -2.21 -7.25 7.08
N LEU A 139 -2.76 -8.41 7.40
CA LEU A 139 -2.22 -9.68 6.89
C LEU A 139 -2.20 -9.66 5.36
N SER A 140 -0.98 -9.69 4.80
CA SER A 140 -0.80 -9.54 3.36
C SER A 140 -1.28 -10.76 2.60
N SER A 141 -1.54 -10.62 1.31
CA SER A 141 -1.57 -11.78 0.42
C SER A 141 -0.15 -12.29 0.13
N GLY A 142 -0.03 -13.51 -0.40
CA GLY A 142 1.26 -14.04 -0.87
C GLY A 142 1.86 -13.20 -2.00
N ARG A 143 1.02 -12.69 -2.90
CA ARG A 143 1.43 -11.79 -3.99
C ARG A 143 2.00 -10.48 -3.45
N ASN A 144 1.30 -9.85 -2.51
CA ASN A 144 1.73 -8.60 -1.90
C ASN A 144 3.09 -8.75 -1.20
N ALA A 145 3.31 -9.86 -0.50
CA ALA A 145 4.59 -10.14 0.14
C ALA A 145 5.74 -10.32 -0.88
N SER A 146 5.49 -10.95 -2.03
CA SER A 146 6.49 -11.06 -3.11
C SER A 146 6.81 -9.70 -3.73
N GLU A 147 5.80 -8.89 -4.03
CA GLU A 147 5.97 -7.53 -4.57
C GLU A 147 6.77 -6.65 -3.59
N PHE A 148 6.51 -6.76 -2.28
CA PHE A 148 7.30 -6.07 -1.26
C PHE A 148 8.77 -6.51 -1.25
N ALA A 149 9.04 -7.82 -1.35
CA ALA A 149 10.40 -8.34 -1.35
C ALA A 149 11.24 -7.80 -2.53
N GLU A 150 10.61 -7.56 -3.68
CA GLU A 150 11.24 -6.91 -4.84
C GLU A 150 11.50 -5.42 -4.62
N LEU A 151 10.60 -4.72 -3.91
CA LEU A 151 10.74 -3.30 -3.59
C LEU A 151 11.81 -3.02 -2.51
N TYR A 152 11.95 -3.91 -1.52
CA TYR A 152 12.74 -3.65 -0.31
C TYR A 152 14.20 -3.20 -0.57
N PRO A 153 14.98 -3.79 -1.51
CA PRO A 153 16.32 -3.31 -1.82
C PRO A 153 16.37 -1.84 -2.27
N ALA A 154 15.34 -1.37 -2.98
CA ALA A 154 15.26 0.03 -3.41
C ALA A 154 14.98 0.96 -2.23
N LEU A 155 14.17 0.55 -1.24
CA LEU A 155 13.94 1.31 -0.01
C LEU A 155 15.23 1.46 0.80
N LEU A 156 16.03 0.40 0.92
CA LEU A 156 17.33 0.46 1.58
C LEU A 156 18.31 1.38 0.86
N ALA A 157 18.21 1.51 -0.47
CA ALA A 157 19.05 2.42 -1.24
C ALA A 157 18.73 3.89 -0.96
N GLN A 158 17.49 4.23 -0.58
CA GLN A 158 17.10 5.60 -0.22
C GLN A 158 17.70 6.08 1.11
N LEU A 159 18.15 5.15 1.97
CA LEU A 159 18.80 5.47 3.25
C LEU A 159 20.31 5.79 3.12
N ARG A 160 20.87 5.72 1.91
CA ARG A 160 22.32 5.87 1.66
C ARG A 160 22.62 7.18 0.95
#